data_AF-A0A851D7M7-F1
#
_entry.id   AF-A0A851D7M7-F1
#
_cell.length_a   1.000
_cell.length_b   1.000
_cell.length_c   1.000
_cell.angle_alpha   90.00
_cell.angle_beta   90.00
_cell.angle_gamma   90.00
#
_symmetry.space_group_name_H-M   'P 1'
#
loop_
_entity.id
_entity.type
_entity.pdbx_description
1 polymer ?
#
loop_
_entity_poly.entity_id
_entity_poly.type
_entity_poly.pdbx_seq_one_letter_code
_entity_poly.pdbx_strand_id
1 'polypeptide(L)'
;LSLPAMLRALRLCLPGLGLPSPPGPFTVPSRGRKTRHDPPAKSKASRLKLPPPVDPEELLVVTERYRQHRLVLGALRAEFRAEVLRKKREELLDTEDSAELREEHQRLMAWNREENARQRERREERLRKEEEERKRLKLQIEEERARKVEAFLKEKEKEVLQLQEEAKTFITPENLEARIEECLNNPPRNYNFAIDKEGRIVKRTVLS
;
A
#
# COMPACT_ATOMS: atom_id res chain seq x y z
N LEU A 1 -35.10 13.95 -15.52
CA LEU A 1 -34.56 12.78 -16.25
C LEU A 1 -33.54 13.29 -17.25
N SER A 2 -32.27 12.98 -17.06
CA SER A 2 -31.17 13.63 -17.77
C SER A 2 -31.06 13.15 -19.23
N LEU A 3 -30.77 14.08 -20.13
CA LEU A 3 -30.50 13.89 -21.57
C LEU A 3 -29.65 12.65 -21.96
N PRO A 4 -28.67 12.15 -21.16
CA PRO A 4 -27.97 10.90 -21.49
C PRO A 4 -28.84 9.63 -21.50
N ALA A 5 -30.00 9.62 -20.83
CA ALA A 5 -30.89 8.45 -20.82
C ALA A 5 -31.66 8.29 -22.14
N MET A 6 -32.07 9.39 -22.78
CA MET A 6 -32.79 9.35 -24.06
C MET A 6 -31.90 8.97 -25.24
N LEU A 7 -30.62 9.36 -25.22
CA LEU A 7 -29.65 8.99 -26.26
C LEU A 7 -29.29 7.49 -26.25
N ARG A 8 -29.52 6.78 -25.14
CA ARG A 8 -29.35 5.32 -25.06
C ARG A 8 -30.53 4.56 -25.66
N ALA A 9 -31.75 5.08 -25.55
CA ALA A 9 -32.95 4.42 -26.07
C ALA A 9 -33.04 4.45 -27.62
N LEU A 10 -32.49 5.48 -28.26
CA LEU A 10 -32.46 5.60 -29.73
C LEU A 10 -31.47 4.66 -30.44
N ARG A 11 -30.61 3.93 -29.70
CA ARG A 11 -29.64 2.99 -30.29
C ARG A 11 -30.18 1.58 -30.52
N LEU A 12 -31.41 1.27 -30.11
CA LEU A 12 -31.96 -0.09 -30.14
C LEU A 12 -33.05 -0.33 -31.19
N CYS A 13 -33.38 0.65 -32.02
CA CYS A 13 -34.40 0.51 -33.06
C CYS A 13 -33.84 0.95 -34.41
N LEU A 14 -33.16 0.04 -35.12
CA LEU A 14 -33.01 0.00 -36.58
C LEU A 14 -32.26 -1.30 -36.94
N PRO A 15 -32.94 -2.39 -37.30
CA PRO A 15 -32.30 -3.58 -37.81
C PRO A 15 -31.96 -3.35 -39.29
N GLY A 16 -30.68 -3.49 -39.67
CA GLY A 16 -30.33 -3.64 -41.10
C GLY A 16 -29.18 -2.81 -41.65
N LEU A 17 -28.55 -1.93 -40.88
CA LEU A 17 -27.31 -1.26 -41.31
C LEU A 17 -26.17 -1.73 -40.41
N GLY A 18 -25.49 -2.80 -40.83
CA GLY A 18 -24.22 -3.18 -40.23
C GLY A 18 -23.28 -1.98 -40.28
N LEU A 19 -22.83 -1.53 -39.10
CA LEU A 19 -21.75 -0.55 -39.04
C LEU A 19 -20.58 -1.08 -39.89
N PRO A 20 -19.92 -0.24 -40.71
CA PRO A 20 -18.68 -0.65 -41.33
C PRO A 20 -17.73 -1.04 -40.19
N SER A 21 -17.29 -2.29 -40.20
CA SER A 21 -16.22 -2.77 -39.33
C SER A 21 -15.09 -1.73 -39.34
N PRO A 22 -14.51 -1.38 -38.17
CA PRO A 22 -13.40 -0.44 -38.13
C PRO A 22 -12.34 -0.89 -39.13
N PRO A 23 -11.69 0.03 -39.88
CA PRO A 23 -10.64 -0.35 -40.79
C PRO A 23 -9.63 -1.17 -39.98
N GLY A 24 -9.46 -2.44 -40.36
CA GLY A 24 -8.44 -3.30 -39.75
C GLY A 24 -7.10 -2.57 -39.78
N PRO A 25 -6.16 -2.90 -38.88
CA PRO A 25 -4.87 -2.22 -38.81
C PRO A 25 -4.29 -2.13 -40.21
N PHE A 26 -3.93 -0.90 -40.63
CA PHE A 26 -3.26 -0.67 -41.92
C PHE A 26 -2.16 -1.71 -42.04
N THR A 27 -2.34 -2.67 -42.95
CA THR A 27 -1.35 -3.70 -43.17
C THR A 27 -0.09 -2.97 -43.59
N VAL A 28 0.89 -2.94 -42.69
CA VAL A 28 2.23 -2.42 -42.98
C VAL A 28 2.63 -3.03 -44.31
N PRO A 29 2.96 -2.25 -45.35
CA PRO A 29 3.22 -2.80 -46.67
C PRO A 29 4.34 -3.83 -46.50
N SER A 30 4.01 -5.11 -46.76
CA SER A 30 4.99 -6.18 -46.69
C SER A 30 6.13 -5.78 -47.61
N ARG A 31 7.32 -5.56 -47.04
CA ARG A 31 8.51 -5.07 -47.74
C ARG A 31 8.65 -5.82 -49.08
N GLY A 32 8.45 -5.12 -50.21
CA GLY A 32 8.58 -5.69 -51.56
C GLY A 32 7.29 -5.97 -52.37
N ARG A 33 6.08 -5.69 -51.86
CA ARG A 33 4.84 -5.69 -52.68
C ARG A 33 4.45 -4.26 -53.08
N LYS A 34 3.84 -4.10 -54.25
CA LYS A 34 3.33 -2.81 -54.74
C LYS A 34 2.13 -2.34 -53.91
N THR A 35 2.12 -1.06 -53.58
CA THR A 35 1.03 -0.34 -52.92
C THR A 35 0.00 0.13 -53.96
N ARG A 36 -1.19 0.53 -53.50
CA ARG A 36 -2.26 1.07 -54.36
C ARG A 36 -1.83 2.30 -55.19
N HIS A 37 -0.93 3.12 -54.68
CA HIS A 37 -0.45 4.35 -55.34
C HIS A 37 0.76 4.11 -56.27
N ASP A 38 1.34 2.91 -56.26
CA ASP A 38 2.51 2.61 -57.08
C ASP A 38 2.08 2.34 -58.53
N PRO A 39 2.76 2.92 -59.53
CA PRO A 39 2.41 2.69 -60.92
C PRO A 39 2.68 1.22 -61.33
N PRO A 40 1.88 0.68 -62.26
CA PRO A 40 2.17 -0.63 -62.86
C PRO A 40 3.50 -0.58 -63.62
N ALA A 41 4.16 -1.73 -63.74
CA ALA A 41 5.42 -1.79 -64.49
C ALA A 41 5.12 -1.57 -65.99
N LYS A 42 6.01 -0.86 -66.71
CA LYS A 42 5.84 -0.59 -68.15
C LYS A 42 5.60 -1.88 -68.97
N SER A 43 6.32 -2.96 -68.64
CA SER A 43 6.16 -4.28 -69.26
C SER A 43 4.85 -5.02 -68.94
N LYS A 44 4.10 -4.56 -67.94
CA LYS A 44 2.79 -5.10 -67.54
C LYS A 44 1.63 -4.18 -67.89
N ALA A 45 1.90 -2.94 -68.33
CA ALA A 45 0.87 -1.95 -68.66
C ALA A 45 -0.02 -2.39 -69.84
N SER A 46 0.55 -3.08 -70.83
CA SER A 46 -0.16 -3.62 -72.00
C SER A 46 -0.40 -5.13 -71.96
N ARG A 47 0.04 -5.81 -70.89
CA ARG A 47 -0.06 -7.28 -70.80
C ARG A 47 -1.47 -7.70 -70.38
N LEU A 48 -2.25 -8.18 -71.33
CA LEU A 48 -3.54 -8.81 -71.08
C LEU A 48 -3.35 -10.30 -70.73
N LYS A 49 -4.11 -10.80 -69.75
CA LYS A 49 -4.16 -12.24 -69.44
C LYS A 49 -5.21 -12.89 -70.32
N LEU A 50 -4.78 -13.71 -71.26
CA LEU A 50 -5.68 -14.53 -72.05
C LEU A 50 -6.09 -15.76 -71.23
N PRO A 51 -7.36 -16.18 -71.27
CA PRO A 51 -7.78 -17.44 -70.67
C PRO A 51 -7.08 -18.60 -71.38
N PRO A 52 -6.68 -19.66 -70.65
CA PRO A 52 -6.22 -20.88 -71.28
C PRO A 52 -7.36 -21.52 -72.09
N PRO A 53 -7.05 -22.30 -73.15
CA PRO A 53 -8.06 -23.09 -73.85
C PRO A 53 -8.66 -24.12 -72.88
N VAL A 54 -9.96 -24.39 -73.02
CA VAL A 54 -10.72 -25.29 -72.14
C VAL A 54 -11.45 -26.31 -73.00
N ASP A 55 -11.33 -27.59 -72.65
CA ASP A 55 -12.11 -28.66 -73.24
C ASP A 55 -13.53 -28.67 -72.62
N PRO A 56 -14.61 -28.61 -73.42
CA PRO A 56 -15.98 -28.63 -72.91
C PRO A 56 -16.34 -29.92 -72.15
N GLU A 57 -15.82 -31.08 -72.54
CA GLU A 57 -16.18 -32.36 -71.89
C GLU A 57 -15.58 -32.43 -70.48
N GLU A 58 -14.30 -32.09 -70.36
CA GLU A 58 -13.61 -32.03 -69.06
C GLU A 58 -14.25 -30.99 -68.14
N LEU A 59 -14.62 -29.82 -68.68
CA LEU A 59 -15.21 -28.74 -67.88
C LEU A 59 -16.52 -29.17 -67.21
N LEU A 60 -17.37 -29.93 -67.91
CA LEU A 60 -18.63 -30.45 -67.35
C LEU A 60 -18.36 -31.40 -66.18
N VAL A 61 -17.44 -32.36 -66.37
CA VAL A 61 -17.07 -33.33 -65.34
C VAL A 61 -16.47 -32.63 -64.12
N VAL A 62 -15.54 -31.69 -64.34
CA VAL A 62 -14.89 -30.92 -63.28
C VAL A 62 -15.91 -30.10 -62.51
N THR A 63 -16.82 -29.43 -63.20
CA THR A 63 -17.87 -28.60 -62.58
C THR A 63 -18.77 -29.43 -61.66
N GLU A 64 -19.24 -30.60 -62.12
CA GLU A 64 -20.07 -31.48 -61.30
C GLU A 64 -19.31 -32.08 -60.12
N ARG A 65 -18.04 -32.49 -60.30
CA ARG A 65 -17.21 -32.97 -59.19
C ARG A 65 -17.00 -31.89 -58.12
N TYR A 66 -16.73 -30.65 -58.53
CA TYR A 66 -16.61 -29.53 -57.58
C TYR A 66 -17.93 -29.24 -56.87
N ARG A 67 -19.06 -29.34 -57.57
CA ARG A 67 -20.40 -29.20 -56.97
C ARG A 67 -20.61 -30.25 -55.89
N GLN A 68 -20.41 -31.52 -56.21
CA GLN A 68 -20.55 -32.64 -55.27
C GLN A 68 -19.61 -32.49 -54.07
N HIS A 69 -18.33 -32.20 -54.31
CA HIS A 69 -17.35 -31.99 -53.25
C HIS A 69 -17.74 -30.84 -52.31
N ARG A 70 -18.19 -29.71 -52.86
CA ARG A 70 -18.64 -28.55 -52.06
C ARG A 70 -19.89 -28.88 -51.23
N LEU A 71 -20.80 -29.70 -51.75
CA LEU A 71 -21.97 -30.16 -50.99
C LEU A 71 -21.54 -31.00 -49.79
N VAL A 72 -20.64 -31.97 -49.98
CA VAL A 72 -20.12 -32.82 -48.90
C VAL A 72 -19.40 -31.98 -47.84
N LEU A 73 -18.49 -31.08 -48.25
CA LEU A 73 -17.81 -30.19 -47.29
C LEU A 73 -18.76 -29.21 -46.60
N GLY A 74 -19.82 -28.78 -47.29
CA GLY A 74 -20.87 -27.95 -46.72
C GLY A 74 -21.62 -28.66 -45.60
N ALA A 75 -21.96 -29.94 -45.80
CA ALA A 75 -22.60 -30.80 -44.80
C ALA A 75 -21.68 -31.01 -43.59
N LEU A 76 -20.41 -31.39 -43.81
CA LEU A 76 -19.44 -31.58 -42.72
C LEU A 76 -19.26 -30.29 -41.89
N ARG A 77 -19.21 -29.14 -42.54
CA ARG A 77 -19.11 -27.84 -41.85
C ARG A 77 -20.36 -27.55 -41.00
N ALA A 78 -21.55 -27.96 -41.44
CA ALA A 78 -22.78 -27.80 -40.67
C ALA A 78 -22.75 -28.65 -39.40
N GLU A 79 -22.30 -29.91 -39.49
CA GLU A 79 -22.13 -30.80 -38.33
C GLU A 79 -21.15 -30.21 -37.31
N PHE A 80 -19.95 -29.81 -37.74
CA PHE A 80 -18.98 -29.19 -36.83
C PHE A 80 -19.49 -27.90 -36.19
N ARG A 81 -20.29 -27.10 -36.90
CA ARG A 81 -20.95 -25.92 -36.32
C ARG A 81 -21.97 -26.31 -35.26
N ALA A 82 -22.76 -27.35 -35.51
CA ALA A 82 -23.73 -27.85 -34.55
C ALA A 82 -23.05 -28.38 -33.29
N GLU A 83 -21.95 -29.12 -33.41
CA GLU A 83 -21.16 -29.60 -32.27
C GLU A 83 -20.60 -28.46 -31.43
N VAL A 84 -19.98 -27.45 -32.07
CA VAL A 84 -19.46 -26.28 -31.36
C VAL A 84 -20.58 -25.54 -30.61
N LEU A 85 -21.78 -25.44 -31.21
CA LEU A 85 -22.92 -24.83 -30.55
C LEU A 85 -23.46 -25.67 -29.39
N ARG A 86 -23.43 -27.00 -29.48
CA ARG A 86 -23.81 -27.90 -28.38
C ARG A 86 -22.86 -27.76 -27.20
N LYS A 87 -21.55 -27.83 -27.44
CA LYS A 87 -20.52 -27.64 -26.40
C LYS A 87 -20.66 -26.30 -25.69
N LYS A 88 -20.86 -25.22 -26.44
CA LYS A 88 -21.12 -23.89 -25.85
C LYS A 88 -22.37 -23.84 -24.98
N ARG A 89 -23.39 -24.65 -25.27
CA ARG A 89 -24.61 -24.72 -24.44
C ARG A 89 -24.37 -25.56 -23.20
N GLU A 90 -23.66 -26.67 -23.32
CA GLU A 90 -23.23 -27.51 -22.19
C GLU A 90 -22.40 -26.68 -21.21
N GLU A 91 -21.37 -25.95 -21.68
CA GLU A 91 -20.57 -25.03 -20.85
C GLU A 91 -21.40 -23.96 -20.13
N LEU A 92 -22.50 -23.51 -20.73
CA LEU A 92 -23.42 -22.56 -20.09
C LEU A 92 -24.33 -23.23 -19.05
N LEU A 93 -24.66 -24.51 -19.23
CA LEU A 93 -25.45 -25.29 -18.28
C LEU A 93 -24.60 -25.79 -17.12
N ASP A 94 -23.31 -26.05 -17.32
CA ASP A 94 -22.33 -26.30 -16.25
C ASP A 94 -22.21 -25.12 -15.26
N THR A 95 -22.84 -23.97 -15.56
CA THR A 95 -23.05 -22.93 -14.54
C THR A 95 -24.01 -23.37 -13.42
N GLU A 96 -24.74 -24.47 -13.55
CA GLU A 96 -25.51 -25.06 -12.45
C GLU A 96 -24.59 -25.57 -11.32
N ASP A 97 -23.39 -26.06 -11.64
CA ASP A 97 -22.33 -26.38 -10.66
C ASP A 97 -21.88 -25.12 -9.86
N SER A 98 -22.14 -23.92 -10.39
CA SER A 98 -21.87 -22.68 -9.66
C SER A 98 -22.81 -22.48 -8.47
N ALA A 99 -23.98 -23.12 -8.43
CA ALA A 99 -24.87 -23.04 -7.27
C ALA A 99 -24.30 -23.81 -6.08
N GLU A 100 -23.83 -25.04 -6.30
CA GLU A 100 -23.16 -25.85 -5.27
C GLU A 100 -21.90 -25.14 -4.75
N LEU A 101 -21.08 -24.58 -5.67
CA LEU A 101 -19.91 -23.79 -5.29
C LEU A 101 -20.27 -22.56 -4.46
N ARG A 102 -21.40 -21.90 -4.75
CA ARG A 102 -21.89 -20.76 -3.94
C ARG A 102 -22.31 -21.22 -2.55
N GLU A 103 -22.95 -22.38 -2.42
CA GLU A 103 -23.32 -22.93 -1.12
C GLU A 103 -22.10 -23.30 -0.29
N GLU A 104 -21.11 -23.96 -0.89
CA GLU A 104 -19.83 -24.25 -0.23
C GLU A 104 -19.14 -22.98 0.24
N HIS A 105 -19.08 -21.97 -0.62
CA HIS A 105 -18.54 -20.66 -0.26
C HIS A 105 -19.29 -20.05 0.94
N GLN A 106 -20.62 -20.11 0.97
CA GLN A 106 -21.40 -19.62 2.10
C GLN A 106 -21.09 -20.39 3.40
N ARG A 107 -20.94 -21.71 3.34
CA ARG A 107 -20.56 -22.55 4.49
C ARG A 107 -19.18 -22.18 5.03
N LEU A 108 -18.20 -21.99 4.15
CA LEU A 108 -16.85 -21.58 4.53
C LEU A 108 -16.83 -20.18 5.16
N MET A 109 -17.64 -19.25 4.64
CA MET A 109 -17.77 -17.91 5.21
C MET A 109 -18.43 -17.92 6.59
N ALA A 110 -19.43 -18.77 6.80
CA ALA A 110 -20.05 -18.96 8.12
C ALA A 110 -19.02 -19.51 9.13
N TRP A 111 -18.30 -20.56 8.76
CA TRP A 111 -17.25 -21.14 9.61
C TRP A 111 -16.15 -20.12 9.96
N ASN A 112 -15.70 -19.32 9.00
CA ASN A 112 -14.71 -18.28 9.26
C ASN A 112 -15.21 -17.22 10.26
N ARG A 113 -16.49 -16.84 10.18
CA ARG A 113 -17.10 -15.89 11.13
C ARG A 113 -17.14 -16.46 12.54
N GLU A 114 -17.49 -17.73 12.70
CA GLU A 114 -17.50 -18.42 14.00
C GLU A 114 -16.10 -18.46 14.62
N GLU A 115 -15.08 -18.80 13.82
CA GLU A 115 -13.71 -18.84 14.32
C GLU A 115 -13.18 -17.44 14.67
N ASN A 116 -13.52 -16.41 13.87
CA ASN A 116 -13.20 -15.03 14.20
C ASN A 116 -13.88 -14.56 15.49
N ALA A 117 -15.10 -15.02 15.77
CA ALA A 117 -15.80 -14.73 17.02
C ALA A 117 -15.06 -15.35 18.23
N ARG A 118 -14.68 -16.62 18.15
CA ARG A 118 -13.87 -17.29 19.18
C ARG A 118 -12.53 -16.58 19.42
N GLN A 119 -11.86 -16.14 18.35
CA GLN A 119 -10.62 -15.39 18.49
C GLN A 119 -10.83 -14.00 19.10
N ARG A 120 -11.96 -13.33 18.80
CA ARG A 120 -12.30 -12.04 19.39
C ARG A 120 -12.45 -12.16 20.90
N GLU A 121 -13.18 -13.16 21.39
CA GLU A 121 -13.33 -13.41 22.83
C GLU A 121 -11.97 -13.58 23.53
N ARG A 122 -11.07 -14.39 22.96
CA ARG A 122 -9.70 -14.56 23.49
C ARG A 122 -8.88 -13.27 23.47
N ARG A 123 -9.08 -12.39 22.49
CA ARG A 123 -8.41 -11.08 22.44
C ARG A 123 -8.97 -10.15 23.51
N GLU A 124 -10.28 -10.13 23.71
CA GLU A 124 -10.91 -9.32 24.75
C GLU A 124 -10.46 -9.74 26.16
N GLU A 125 -10.38 -11.04 26.44
CA GLU A 125 -9.85 -11.53 27.72
C GLU A 125 -8.39 -11.08 27.97
N ARG A 126 -7.56 -11.15 26.93
CA ARG A 126 -6.16 -10.71 27.00
C ARG A 126 -6.06 -9.21 27.25
N LEU A 127 -6.84 -8.41 26.52
CA LEU A 127 -6.87 -6.96 26.67
C LEU A 127 -7.33 -6.55 28.07
N ARG A 128 -8.33 -7.23 28.65
CA ARG A 128 -8.75 -6.98 30.04
C ARG A 128 -7.61 -7.21 31.03
N LYS A 129 -6.85 -8.30 30.88
CA LYS A 129 -5.67 -8.58 31.73
C LYS A 129 -4.59 -7.51 31.55
N GLU A 130 -4.27 -7.16 30.31
CA GLU A 130 -3.30 -6.11 30.01
C GLU A 130 -3.72 -4.75 30.58
N GLU A 131 -5.02 -4.40 30.54
CA GLU A 131 -5.54 -3.18 31.15
C GLU A 131 -5.42 -3.17 32.67
N GLU A 132 -5.69 -4.30 33.34
CA GLU A 132 -5.50 -4.43 34.79
C GLU A 132 -4.02 -4.29 35.17
N GLU A 133 -3.12 -4.95 34.45
CA GLU A 133 -1.67 -4.83 34.67
C GLU A 133 -1.18 -3.40 34.44
N ARG A 134 -1.64 -2.74 33.36
CA ARG A 134 -1.31 -1.34 33.09
C ARG A 134 -1.82 -0.41 34.19
N LYS A 135 -3.00 -0.65 34.75
CA LYS A 135 -3.52 0.12 35.89
C LYS A 135 -2.63 -0.06 37.12
N ARG A 136 -2.23 -1.30 37.44
CA ARG A 136 -1.32 -1.59 38.57
C ARG A 136 0.05 -0.91 38.40
N LEU A 137 0.63 -1.01 37.20
CA LEU A 137 1.92 -0.37 36.89
C LEU A 137 1.82 1.16 36.98
N LYS A 138 0.73 1.77 36.50
CA LYS A 138 0.53 3.22 36.63
C LYS A 138 0.49 3.66 38.10
N LEU A 139 -0.26 2.95 38.95
CA LEU A 139 -0.32 3.25 40.38
C LEU A 139 1.07 3.14 41.04
N GLN A 140 1.83 2.09 40.73
CA GLN A 140 3.20 1.93 41.25
C GLN A 140 4.12 3.09 40.81
N ILE A 141 4.05 3.48 39.53
CA ILE A 141 4.84 4.59 39.00
C ILE A 141 4.44 5.91 39.67
N GLU A 142 3.15 6.13 39.92
CA GLU A 142 2.64 7.32 40.61
C GLU A 142 3.12 7.37 42.07
N GLU A 143 3.08 6.24 42.79
CA GLU A 143 3.61 6.13 44.16
C GLU A 143 5.13 6.40 44.21
N GLU A 144 5.91 5.81 43.31
CA GLU A 144 7.35 6.06 43.23
C GLU A 144 7.68 7.50 42.91
N ARG A 145 6.91 8.13 42.00
CA ARG A 145 7.06 9.55 41.66
C ARG A 145 6.75 10.42 42.87
N ALA A 146 5.67 10.15 43.60
CA ALA A 146 5.32 10.88 44.81
C ALA A 146 6.45 10.81 45.84
N ARG A 147 7.00 9.62 46.10
CA ARG A 147 8.15 9.45 47.01
C ARG A 147 9.39 10.23 46.59
N LYS A 148 9.71 10.25 45.28
CA LYS A 148 10.83 11.02 44.74
C LYS A 148 10.62 12.53 44.90
N VAL A 149 9.41 13.00 44.64
CA VAL A 149 9.05 14.42 44.81
C VAL A 149 9.13 14.82 46.29
N GLU A 150 8.61 13.99 47.20
CA GLU A 150 8.71 14.24 48.64
C GLU A 150 10.17 14.30 49.13
N ALA A 151 11.02 13.37 48.67
CA ALA A 151 12.44 13.38 49.01
C ALA A 151 13.13 14.64 48.48
N PHE A 152 12.86 15.02 47.24
CA PHE A 152 13.40 16.23 46.62
C PHE A 152 12.95 17.51 47.35
N LEU A 153 11.68 17.61 47.73
CA LEU A 153 11.16 18.74 48.51
C LEU A 153 11.88 18.86 49.86
N LYS A 154 12.07 17.74 50.58
CA LYS A 154 12.81 17.73 51.86
C LYS A 154 14.26 18.15 51.71
N GLU A 155 14.94 17.78 50.63
CA GLU A 155 16.30 18.24 50.34
C GLU A 155 16.33 19.75 50.10
N LYS A 156 15.39 20.27 49.30
CA LYS A 156 15.28 21.71 49.03
C LYS A 156 14.90 22.53 50.25
N GLU A 157 14.03 22.02 51.10
CA GLU A 157 13.74 22.65 52.40
C GLU A 157 15.01 22.79 53.26
N LYS A 158 15.84 21.75 53.31
CA LYS A 158 17.13 21.82 54.04
C LYS A 158 18.09 22.84 53.43
N GLU A 159 18.22 22.87 52.10
CA GLU A 159 19.04 23.88 51.41
C GLU A 159 18.56 25.30 51.72
N VAL A 160 17.25 25.54 51.70
CA VAL A 160 16.67 26.85 52.04
C VAL A 160 16.97 27.23 53.50
N LEU A 161 16.83 26.29 54.44
CA LEU A 161 17.16 26.54 55.85
C LEU A 161 18.65 26.88 56.04
N GLN A 162 19.56 26.15 55.38
CA GLN A 162 21.00 26.47 55.40
C GLN A 162 21.27 27.87 54.86
N LEU A 163 20.66 28.23 53.73
CA LEU A 163 20.79 29.58 53.16
C LEU A 163 20.21 30.66 54.08
N GLN A 164 19.14 30.38 54.83
CA GLN A 164 18.61 31.31 55.84
C GLN A 164 19.59 31.52 57.00
N GLU A 165 20.30 30.48 57.43
CA GLU A 165 21.34 30.58 58.46
C GLU A 165 22.56 31.37 57.94
N GLU A 166 23.03 31.05 56.73
CA GLU A 166 24.14 31.76 56.08
C GLU A 166 23.80 33.24 55.81
N ALA A 167 22.54 33.53 55.44
CA ALA A 167 22.09 34.89 55.15
C ALA A 167 22.17 35.83 56.36
N LYS A 168 22.04 35.30 57.60
CA LYS A 168 22.26 36.10 58.82
C LYS A 168 23.70 36.60 58.94
N THR A 169 24.64 35.93 58.28
CA THR A 169 26.07 36.29 58.30
C THR A 169 26.43 37.32 57.23
N PHE A 170 25.50 37.67 56.33
CA PHE A 170 25.76 38.66 55.27
C PHE A 170 25.99 40.07 55.82
N ILE A 171 26.78 40.84 55.07
CA ILE A 171 27.11 42.22 55.42
C ILE A 171 25.96 43.12 54.96
N THR A 172 25.29 43.75 55.92
CA THR A 172 24.27 44.78 55.72
C THR A 172 24.88 46.16 55.89
N PRO A 173 24.25 47.26 55.39
CA PRO A 173 24.77 48.62 55.57
C PRO A 173 24.97 49.00 57.04
N GLU A 174 24.17 48.43 57.95
CA GLU A 174 24.25 48.66 59.39
C GLU A 174 25.46 47.96 60.04
N ASN A 175 25.83 46.76 59.58
CA ASN A 175 26.95 45.99 60.11
C ASN A 175 28.27 46.23 59.36
N LEU A 176 28.31 47.21 58.45
CA LEU A 176 29.38 47.39 57.48
C LEU A 176 30.69 47.87 58.12
N GLU A 177 30.63 48.92 58.95
CA GLU A 177 31.81 49.48 59.62
C GLU A 177 32.46 48.46 60.57
N ALA A 178 31.65 47.77 61.39
CA ALA A 178 32.12 46.76 62.32
C ALA A 178 32.81 45.57 61.61
N ARG A 179 32.30 45.13 60.46
CA ARG A 179 32.92 44.04 59.69
C ARG A 179 34.22 44.49 59.00
N ILE A 180 34.33 45.75 58.57
CA ILE A 180 35.57 46.29 58.00
C ILE A 180 36.68 46.28 59.07
N GLU A 181 36.38 46.75 60.28
CA GLU A 181 37.34 46.72 61.39
C GLU A 181 37.75 45.29 61.77
N GLU A 182 36.79 44.36 61.86
CA GLU A 182 37.06 42.94 62.12
C GLU A 182 37.95 42.31 61.04
N CYS A 183 37.72 42.64 59.76
CA CYS A 183 38.54 42.15 58.65
C CYS A 183 39.95 42.75 58.62
N LEU A 184 40.16 43.98 59.12
CA LEU A 184 41.48 44.62 59.21
C LEU A 184 42.27 44.13 60.43
N ASN A 185 41.58 43.83 61.54
CA ASN A 185 42.20 43.32 62.78
C ASN A 185 42.59 41.84 62.68
N ASN A 186 41.88 41.06 61.86
CA ASN A 186 42.24 39.68 61.59
C ASN A 186 43.23 39.59 60.40
N PRO A 187 44.25 38.70 60.44
CA PRO A 187 45.12 38.48 59.29
C PRO A 187 44.30 37.99 58.08
N PRO A 188 44.69 38.35 56.84
CA PRO A 188 43.95 37.96 55.65
C PRO A 188 43.83 36.43 55.57
N ARG A 189 42.61 35.93 55.34
CA ARG A 189 42.35 34.48 55.22
C ARG A 189 43.22 33.89 54.11
N ASN A 190 44.15 33.03 54.51
CA ASN A 190 45.07 32.36 53.59
C ASN A 190 44.44 31.06 53.06
N TYR A 191 44.06 31.07 51.77
CA TYR A 191 43.52 29.90 51.08
C TYR A 191 44.61 29.01 50.44
N ASN A 192 45.90 29.32 50.62
CA ASN A 192 46.99 28.52 50.04
C ASN A 192 47.15 27.21 50.82
N PHE A 193 46.96 26.09 50.12
CA PHE A 193 47.25 24.75 50.62
C PHE A 193 47.96 23.93 49.53
N ALA A 194 48.79 22.98 49.95
CA ALA A 194 49.44 22.03 49.06
C ALA A 194 48.71 20.68 49.10
N ILE A 195 48.80 19.90 48.02
CA ILE A 195 48.27 18.54 47.95
C ILE A 195 49.42 17.58 47.63
N ASP A 196 49.55 16.53 48.43
CA ASP A 196 50.55 15.49 48.21
C ASP A 196 50.14 14.55 47.06
N LYS A 197 51.08 13.72 46.57
CA LYS A 197 50.79 12.70 45.55
C LYS A 197 49.72 11.68 45.98
N GLU A 198 49.47 11.55 47.27
CA GLU A 198 48.41 10.72 47.87
C GLU A 198 47.06 11.45 48.02
N GLY A 199 46.95 12.70 47.58
CA GLY A 199 45.72 13.50 47.69
C GLY A 199 45.47 14.12 49.07
N ARG A 200 46.44 14.06 49.99
CA ARG A 200 46.33 14.68 51.32
C ARG A 200 46.57 16.18 51.25
N ILE A 201 45.73 16.96 51.94
CA ILE A 201 45.81 18.42 51.98
C ILE A 201 46.75 18.85 53.12
N VAL A 202 47.86 19.53 52.80
CA VAL A 202 48.79 20.12 53.76
C VAL A 202 48.59 21.63 53.78
N LYS A 203 48.05 22.15 54.89
CA LYS A 203 47.86 23.58 55.12
C LYS A 203 49.04 24.14 55.90
N ARG A 204 49.52 25.32 55.52
CA ARG A 204 50.56 26.03 56.27
C ARG A 204 49.90 26.74 57.46
N THR A 205 49.92 26.14 58.65
CA THR A 205 49.56 26.85 59.88
C THR A 205 50.63 27.90 60.17
N VAL A 206 50.30 29.17 59.92
CA VAL A 206 51.08 30.29 60.44
C VAL A 206 50.79 30.37 61.94
N LEU A 207 51.78 30.01 62.75
CA LEU A 207 51.79 30.34 64.18
C LEU A 207 52.11 31.83 64.31
N SER A 208 51.11 32.64 64.62
CA SER A 208 51.17 33.92 65.36
C SER A 208 49.73 34.37 65.63
#